data_AF-A0A377C7B7-F1
#
_entry.id   AF-A0A377C7B7-F1
#
_cell.length_a   1.000
_cell.length_b   1.000
_cell.length_c   1.000
_cell.angle_alpha   90.00
_cell.angle_beta   90.00
_cell.angle_gamma   90.00
#
_symmetry.space_group_name_H-M   'P 1'
#
loop_
_entity.id
_entity.type
_entity.pdbx_description
1 polymer ?
#
loop_
_entity_poly.entity_id
_entity_poly.type
_entity_poly.pdbx_seq_one_letter_code
_entity_poly.pdbx_strand_id
1 'polypeptide(L)'
;MSYSVMFALLLLTPLLFSLLCFACRKRRLSATRTVTVLHSLGITLLLILALRVVQTAADAGEIFAAGLWLHIDGLGGLFLAILGVIGFLTGIYSIGYMRHEVAHGELSPVTLCDYYGFFHLFLFTMLLVVTSNNLIVMWAAIEATTLSSAFLEAFTVSVHRWKQHGSTSLFVLLVSLLVCSVPCWYTPTPPALCRRQKWRYSGARFLSNRPCLTQH
;
A
#
# COMPACT_ATOMS: atom_id res chain seq x y z
N MET A 1 -5.00 -23.78 14.99
CA MET A 1 -5.39 -23.19 13.68
C MET A 1 -4.24 -23.42 12.72
N SER A 2 -4.49 -23.79 11.45
CA SER A 2 -3.38 -23.95 10.50
C SER A 2 -2.75 -22.59 10.18
N TYR A 3 -1.45 -22.56 9.90
CA TYR A 3 -0.72 -21.32 9.59
C TYR A 3 -1.31 -20.59 8.40
N SER A 4 -1.74 -21.30 7.36
CA SER A 4 -2.42 -20.73 6.20
C SER A 4 -3.68 -19.95 6.58
N VAL A 5 -4.48 -20.45 7.53
CA VAL A 5 -5.68 -19.76 8.01
C VAL A 5 -5.31 -18.53 8.84
N MET A 6 -4.26 -18.60 9.66
CA MET A 6 -3.77 -17.45 10.43
C MET A 6 -3.34 -16.29 9.54
N PHE A 7 -2.50 -16.56 8.53
CA PHE A 7 -2.07 -15.55 7.57
C PHE A 7 -3.25 -15.02 6.74
N ALA A 8 -4.16 -15.89 6.30
CA ALA A 8 -5.35 -15.47 5.58
C ALA A 8 -6.20 -14.51 6.42
N LEU A 9 -6.44 -14.81 7.70
CA LEU A 9 -7.18 -13.92 8.60
C LEU A 9 -6.44 -12.59 8.81
N LEU A 10 -5.12 -12.63 9.03
CA LEU A 10 -4.30 -11.44 9.25
C LEU A 10 -4.36 -10.48 8.05
N LEU A 11 -4.24 -11.00 6.83
CA LEU A 11 -4.22 -10.20 5.59
C LEU A 11 -5.62 -9.82 5.10
N LEU A 12 -6.60 -10.74 5.16
CA LEU A 12 -7.95 -10.47 4.69
C LEU A 12 -8.70 -9.51 5.61
N THR A 13 -8.40 -9.47 6.91
CA THR A 13 -9.07 -8.56 7.85
C THR A 13 -8.98 -7.09 7.40
N PRO A 14 -7.79 -6.46 7.30
CA PRO A 14 -7.69 -5.06 6.89
C PRO A 14 -8.21 -4.85 5.46
N LEU A 15 -8.04 -5.82 4.55
CA LEU A 15 -8.59 -5.72 3.20
C LEU A 15 -10.13 -5.67 3.20
N LEU A 16 -10.79 -6.55 3.95
CA LEU A 16 -12.24 -6.59 4.06
C LEU A 16 -12.79 -5.32 4.72
N PHE A 17 -12.19 -4.87 5.83
CA PHE A 17 -12.61 -3.62 6.48
C PHE A 17 -12.42 -2.41 5.58
N SER A 18 -11.35 -2.37 4.77
CA SER A 18 -11.14 -1.34 3.75
C SER A 18 -12.28 -1.31 2.73
N LEU A 19 -12.61 -2.47 2.15
CA LEU A 19 -13.71 -2.61 1.17
C LEU A 19 -15.07 -2.26 1.77
N LEU A 20 -15.33 -2.64 3.03
CA LEU A 20 -16.55 -2.29 3.75
C LEU A 20 -16.67 -0.77 3.97
N CYS A 21 -15.58 -0.08 4.30
CA CYS A 21 -15.57 1.39 4.43
C CYS A 21 -15.89 2.06 3.09
N PHE A 22 -15.27 1.62 1.99
CA PHE A 22 -15.59 2.12 0.64
C PHE A 22 -17.03 1.79 0.20
N ALA A 23 -17.57 0.64 0.61
CA ALA A 23 -18.97 0.29 0.33
C ALA A 23 -19.95 1.20 1.10
N CYS A 24 -19.61 1.62 2.33
CA CYS A 24 -20.41 2.56 3.11
C CYS A 24 -20.56 3.91 2.41
N ARG A 25 -19.54 4.38 1.69
CA ARG A 25 -19.62 5.59 0.85
C ARG A 25 -20.75 5.50 -0.18
N LYS A 26 -20.92 4.35 -0.86
CA LYS A 26 -21.94 4.20 -1.92
C LYS A 26 -23.37 4.27 -1.39
N ARG A 27 -23.60 3.86 -0.14
CA ARG A 27 -24.95 3.73 0.42
C ARG A 27 -25.48 4.99 1.11
N ARG A 28 -24.68 6.06 1.25
CA ARG A 28 -25.05 7.32 1.94
C ARG A 28 -25.76 7.13 3.29
N LEU A 29 -25.56 5.99 3.94
CA LEU A 29 -26.10 5.70 5.27
C LEU A 29 -25.45 6.65 6.27
N SER A 30 -25.99 6.78 7.50
CA SER A 30 -25.43 7.55 8.62
C SER A 30 -23.94 7.26 8.83
N ALA A 31 -23.11 7.89 8.01
CA ALA A 31 -21.84 7.30 7.56
C ALA A 31 -20.86 7.26 8.70
N THR A 32 -20.87 8.32 9.50
CA THR A 32 -19.95 8.56 10.61
C THR A 32 -20.02 7.48 11.67
N ARG A 33 -21.21 7.10 12.16
CA ARG A 33 -21.30 6.12 13.27
C ARG A 33 -20.94 4.72 12.80
N THR A 34 -21.52 4.27 11.68
CA THR A 34 -21.28 2.93 11.14
C THR A 34 -19.82 2.75 10.75
N VAL A 35 -19.23 3.71 10.03
CA VAL A 35 -17.84 3.59 9.57
C VAL A 35 -16.85 3.65 10.73
N THR A 36 -17.11 4.47 11.75
CA THR A 36 -16.26 4.50 12.96
C THR A 36 -16.35 3.19 13.73
N VAL A 37 -17.53 2.56 13.83
CA VAL A 37 -17.66 1.23 14.44
C VAL A 37 -16.88 0.20 13.63
N LEU A 38 -17.06 0.16 12.29
CA LEU A 38 -16.31 -0.74 11.42
C LEU A 38 -14.80 -0.54 11.58
N HIS A 39 -14.32 0.69 11.56
CA HIS A 39 -12.91 1.01 11.75
C HIS A 39 -12.40 0.52 13.11
N SER A 40 -13.12 0.82 14.20
CA SER A 40 -12.74 0.39 15.55
C SER A 40 -12.69 -1.14 15.71
N LEU A 41 -13.63 -1.85 15.10
CA LEU A 41 -13.63 -3.31 15.07
C LEU A 41 -12.45 -3.84 14.24
N GLY A 42 -12.18 -3.24 13.09
CA GLY A 42 -11.09 -3.62 12.21
C GLY A 42 -9.72 -3.48 12.86
N ILE A 43 -9.42 -2.34 13.49
CA ILE A 43 -8.12 -2.12 14.16
C ILE A 43 -7.96 -3.03 15.40
N THR A 44 -9.04 -3.27 16.15
CA THR A 44 -9.02 -4.14 17.33
C THR A 44 -8.80 -5.58 16.93
N LEU A 45 -9.54 -6.07 15.91
CA LEU A 45 -9.37 -7.42 15.39
C LEU A 45 -7.97 -7.62 14.81
N LEU A 46 -7.46 -6.64 14.07
CA LEU A 46 -6.12 -6.71 13.50
C LEU A 46 -5.04 -6.78 14.60
N LEU A 47 -5.15 -5.98 15.66
CA LEU A 47 -4.22 -6.05 16.80
C LEU A 47 -4.23 -7.46 17.42
N ILE A 48 -5.41 -8.02 17.68
CA ILE A 48 -5.55 -9.36 18.23
C ILE A 48 -4.87 -10.39 17.31
N LEU A 49 -5.16 -10.35 16.01
CA LEU A 49 -4.58 -11.29 15.05
C LEU A 49 -3.06 -11.12 14.93
N ALA A 50 -2.56 -9.90 14.90
CA ALA A 50 -1.12 -9.62 14.86
C ALA A 50 -0.41 -10.20 16.09
N LEU A 51 -0.91 -9.94 17.29
CA LEU A 51 -0.33 -10.48 18.53
C LEU A 51 -0.40 -12.01 18.58
N ARG A 52 -1.48 -12.62 18.09
CA ARG A 52 -1.61 -14.08 17.99
C ARG A 52 -0.56 -14.69 17.06
N VAL A 53 -0.33 -14.07 15.90
CA VAL A 53 0.69 -14.54 14.95
C VAL A 53 2.09 -14.37 15.53
N VAL A 54 2.37 -13.24 16.20
CA VAL A 54 3.65 -13.01 16.88
C VAL A 54 3.91 -14.03 17.99
N GLN A 55 2.90 -14.33 18.82
CA GLN A 55 3.00 -15.38 19.85
C GLN A 55 3.32 -16.74 19.23
N THR A 56 2.59 -17.11 18.16
CA THR A 56 2.82 -18.39 17.48
C THR A 56 4.21 -18.45 16.85
N ALA A 57 4.73 -17.33 16.33
CA ALA A 57 6.05 -17.27 15.74
C ALA A 57 7.14 -17.37 16.81
N ALA A 58 6.92 -16.77 17.99
CA ALA A 58 7.83 -16.91 19.12
C ALA A 58 7.91 -18.36 19.63
N ASP A 59 6.80 -19.08 19.63
CA ASP A 59 6.75 -20.49 20.06
C ASP A 59 7.35 -21.45 19.02
N ALA A 60 7.10 -21.20 17.73
CA ALA A 60 7.54 -22.07 16.62
C ALA A 60 8.92 -21.72 16.05
N GLY A 61 9.48 -20.55 16.38
CA GLY A 61 10.69 -19.98 15.80
C GLY A 61 10.42 -19.28 14.45
N GLU A 62 9.92 -20.03 13.47
CA GLU A 62 9.57 -19.51 12.15
C GLU A 62 8.26 -20.13 11.64
N ILE A 63 7.46 -19.33 10.93
CA ILE A 63 6.19 -19.78 10.34
C ILE A 63 6.25 -19.63 8.83
N PHE A 64 5.86 -20.69 8.12
CA PHE A 64 5.65 -20.67 6.67
C PHE A 64 4.22 -21.05 6.32
N ALA A 65 3.66 -20.42 5.29
CA ALA A 65 2.33 -20.72 4.78
C ALA A 65 2.25 -20.54 3.26
N ALA A 66 1.12 -21.00 2.68
CA ALA A 66 0.81 -20.89 1.26
C ALA A 66 1.95 -21.40 0.34
N GLY A 67 2.55 -22.55 0.67
CA GLY A 67 3.63 -23.14 -0.14
C GLY A 67 4.91 -22.30 -0.16
N LEU A 68 5.32 -21.75 0.99
CA LEU A 68 6.48 -20.86 1.17
C LEU A 68 6.32 -19.44 0.61
N TRP A 69 5.12 -19.03 0.21
CA TRP A 69 4.88 -17.66 -0.27
C TRP A 69 4.78 -16.65 0.86
N LEU A 70 4.30 -17.11 2.03
CA LEU A 70 4.18 -16.29 3.23
C LEU A 70 5.10 -16.83 4.31
N HIS A 71 5.81 -15.93 4.97
CA HIS A 71 6.80 -16.25 5.97
C HIS A 71 6.84 -15.17 7.05
N ILE A 72 7.03 -15.60 8.30
CA ILE A 72 7.41 -14.73 9.42
C ILE A 72 8.53 -15.43 10.19
N ASP A 73 9.62 -14.71 10.38
CA ASP A 73 10.72 -15.00 11.30
C ASP A 73 10.65 -14.08 12.54
N GLY A 74 11.66 -14.13 13.41
CA GLY A 74 11.72 -13.28 14.60
C GLY A 74 11.71 -11.77 14.29
N LEU A 75 12.36 -11.35 13.19
CA LEU A 75 12.40 -9.94 12.77
C LEU A 75 11.06 -9.49 12.19
N GLY A 76 10.46 -10.29 11.31
CA GLY A 76 9.11 -10.07 10.79
C GLY A 76 8.06 -10.05 11.91
N GLY A 77 8.23 -10.90 12.93
CA GLY A 77 7.41 -10.89 14.14
C GLY A 77 7.51 -9.57 14.91
N LEU A 78 8.72 -9.02 15.06
CA LEU A 78 8.92 -7.69 15.68
C LEU A 78 8.20 -6.59 14.89
N PHE A 79 8.39 -6.53 13.56
CA PHE A 79 7.71 -5.55 12.72
C PHE A 79 6.19 -5.71 12.74
N LEU A 80 5.70 -6.94 12.75
CA LEU A 80 4.27 -7.23 12.86
C LEU A 80 3.70 -6.73 14.20
N ALA A 81 4.41 -6.92 15.31
CA ALA A 81 3.99 -6.41 16.62
C ALA A 81 3.90 -4.87 16.61
N ILE A 82 4.92 -4.21 16.05
CA ILE A 82 4.97 -2.74 15.92
C ILE A 82 3.81 -2.25 15.05
N LEU A 83 3.58 -2.86 13.88
CA LEU A 83 2.46 -2.52 12.99
C LEU A 83 1.10 -2.68 13.68
N GLY A 84 0.91 -3.78 14.42
CA GLY A 84 -0.31 -4.01 15.19
C GLY A 84 -0.56 -2.94 16.24
N VAL A 85 0.44 -2.62 17.07
CA VAL A 85 0.32 -1.64 18.16
C VAL A 85 0.19 -0.22 17.63
N ILE A 86 1.09 0.21 16.73
CA ILE A 86 1.03 1.56 16.16
C ILE A 86 -0.23 1.75 15.32
N GLY A 87 -0.61 0.76 14.52
CA GLY A 87 -1.84 0.79 13.73
C GLY A 87 -3.10 0.92 14.62
N PHE A 88 -3.12 0.26 15.78
CA PHE A 88 -4.22 0.40 16.74
C PHE A 88 -4.25 1.78 17.40
N LEU A 89 -3.11 2.26 17.90
CA LEU A 89 -3.03 3.57 18.58
C LEU A 89 -3.36 4.72 17.63
N THR A 90 -2.79 4.69 16.42
CA THR A 90 -3.11 5.69 15.38
C THR A 90 -4.57 5.59 14.94
N GLY A 91 -5.13 4.38 14.84
CA GLY A 91 -6.54 4.17 14.57
C GLY A 91 -7.45 4.80 15.63
N ILE A 92 -7.20 4.54 16.91
CA ILE A 92 -7.96 5.16 18.02
C ILE A 92 -7.86 6.68 17.98
N TYR A 93 -6.64 7.21 17.82
CA TYR A 93 -6.41 8.66 17.72
C TYR A 93 -7.22 9.28 16.57
N SER A 94 -7.23 8.61 15.42
CA SER A 94 -7.91 9.09 14.22
C SER A 94 -9.43 9.24 14.42
N ILE A 95 -10.06 8.40 15.25
CA ILE A 95 -11.50 8.49 15.56
C ILE A 95 -11.83 9.82 16.24
N GLY A 96 -11.03 10.21 17.23
CA GLY A 96 -11.22 11.46 17.96
C GLY A 96 -11.01 12.68 17.07
N TYR A 97 -9.91 12.65 16.31
CA TYR A 97 -9.53 13.73 15.39
C TYR A 97 -10.58 13.92 14.28
N MET A 98 -10.92 12.86 13.53
CA MET A 98 -11.89 12.95 12.43
C MET A 98 -13.30 13.33 12.90
N ARG A 99 -13.71 12.92 14.10
CA ARG A 99 -15.01 13.34 14.67
C ARG A 99 -15.04 14.85 14.92
N HIS A 100 -13.93 15.43 15.36
CA HIS A 100 -13.81 16.88 15.56
C HIS A 100 -13.92 17.62 14.22
N GLU A 101 -13.20 17.17 13.19
CA GLU A 101 -13.20 17.76 11.85
C GLU A 101 -14.59 17.72 11.18
N VAL A 102 -15.30 16.60 11.29
CA VAL A 102 -16.67 16.46 10.76
C VAL A 102 -17.64 17.37 11.51
N ALA A 103 -17.47 17.56 12.83
CA ALA A 103 -18.33 18.43 13.62
C ALA A 103 -18.12 19.92 13.29
N HIS A 104 -16.92 20.32 12.89
CA HIS A 104 -16.60 21.69 12.45
C HIS A 104 -16.95 21.95 10.98
N GLY A 105 -17.45 20.94 10.26
CA GLY A 105 -17.89 21.06 8.87
C GLY A 105 -16.74 21.11 7.86
N GLU A 106 -15.49 20.91 8.29
CA GLU A 106 -14.32 20.91 7.40
C GLU A 106 -14.23 19.63 6.55
N LEU A 107 -14.82 18.53 7.03
CA LEU A 107 -14.83 17.24 6.33
C LEU A 107 -16.25 16.71 6.12
N SER A 108 -16.51 16.23 4.89
CA SER A 108 -17.75 15.55 4.57
C SER A 108 -17.77 14.11 5.13
N PRO A 109 -18.93 13.55 5.50
CA PRO A 109 -19.04 12.15 5.93
C PRO A 109 -18.61 11.14 4.86
N VAL A 110 -18.60 11.53 3.58
CA VAL A 110 -18.11 10.68 2.48
C VAL A 110 -16.58 10.56 2.51
N THR A 111 -15.89 11.67 2.77
CA THR A 111 -14.43 11.72 2.90
C THR A 111 -13.95 10.87 4.07
N LEU A 112 -14.73 10.78 5.15
CA LEU A 112 -14.44 9.91 6.29
C LEU A 112 -14.41 8.42 5.92
N CYS A 113 -15.33 7.98 5.05
CA CYS A 113 -15.34 6.60 4.55
C CYS A 113 -14.11 6.29 3.71
N ASP A 114 -13.69 7.24 2.87
CA ASP A 114 -12.46 7.08 2.07
C ASP A 114 -11.23 7.04 2.98
N TYR A 115 -11.14 7.93 3.98
CA TYR A 115 -10.04 7.96 4.96
C TYR A 115 -9.86 6.61 5.68
N TYR A 116 -10.91 6.07 6.31
CA TYR A 116 -10.80 4.78 6.99
C TYR A 116 -10.57 3.62 6.02
N GLY A 117 -11.12 3.70 4.81
CA GLY A 117 -10.86 2.72 3.74
C GLY A 117 -9.37 2.65 3.38
N PHE A 118 -8.75 3.80 3.12
CA PHE A 118 -7.32 3.88 2.81
C PHE A 118 -6.43 3.60 4.02
N PHE A 119 -6.87 3.92 5.25
CA PHE A 119 -6.15 3.56 6.47
C PHE A 119 -5.98 2.04 6.60
N HIS A 120 -7.08 1.30 6.42
CA HIS A 120 -7.03 -0.15 6.43
C HIS A 120 -6.26 -0.73 5.24
N LEU A 121 -6.35 -0.11 4.06
CA LEU A 121 -5.58 -0.53 2.89
C LEU A 121 -4.06 -0.35 3.12
N PHE A 122 -3.67 0.76 3.73
CA PHE A 122 -2.28 1.02 4.11
C PHE A 122 -1.74 -0.02 5.12
N LEU A 123 -2.54 -0.38 6.12
CA LEU A 123 -2.17 -1.46 7.05
C LEU A 123 -2.07 -2.82 6.33
N PHE A 124 -3.00 -3.12 5.41
CA PHE A 124 -2.94 -4.33 4.60
C PHE A 124 -1.64 -4.42 3.80
N THR A 125 -1.25 -3.34 3.10
CA THR A 125 -0.04 -3.36 2.27
C THR A 125 1.22 -3.48 3.12
N MET A 126 1.31 -2.80 4.26
CA MET A 126 2.41 -2.94 5.21
C MET A 126 2.54 -4.37 5.75
N LEU A 127 1.41 -5.01 6.09
CA LEU A 127 1.40 -6.41 6.52
C LEU A 127 1.84 -7.35 5.40
N LEU A 128 1.41 -7.08 4.16
CA LEU A 128 1.81 -7.88 3.02
C LEU A 128 3.33 -7.78 2.76
N VAL A 129 3.93 -6.59 2.94
CA VAL A 129 5.39 -6.42 2.86
C VAL A 129 6.10 -7.32 3.87
N VAL A 130 5.70 -7.26 5.14
CA VAL A 130 6.38 -7.98 6.24
C VAL A 130 6.20 -9.49 6.17
N THR A 131 5.09 -9.96 5.57
CA THR A 131 4.75 -11.39 5.53
C THR A 131 5.10 -12.08 4.21
N SER A 132 5.54 -11.34 3.19
CA SER A 132 5.86 -11.89 1.88
C SER A 132 7.26 -12.49 1.82
N ASN A 133 7.34 -13.73 1.38
CA ASN A 133 8.61 -14.39 1.05
C ASN A 133 8.98 -14.29 -0.45
N ASN A 134 8.18 -13.55 -1.24
CA ASN A 134 8.41 -13.34 -2.66
C ASN A 134 8.73 -11.87 -2.93
N LEU A 135 9.89 -11.62 -3.55
CA LEU A 135 10.37 -10.26 -3.83
C LEU A 135 9.42 -9.45 -4.72
N ILE A 136 8.72 -10.08 -5.67
CA ILE A 136 7.78 -9.41 -6.57
C ILE A 136 6.56 -8.93 -5.78
N VAL A 137 6.00 -9.79 -4.91
CA VAL A 137 4.83 -9.46 -4.08
C VAL A 137 5.20 -8.40 -3.05
N MET A 138 6.34 -8.56 -2.37
CA MET A 138 6.85 -7.59 -1.42
C MET A 138 7.03 -6.22 -2.08
N TRP A 139 7.67 -6.16 -3.25
CA TRP A 139 7.88 -4.92 -3.98
C TRP A 139 6.54 -4.26 -4.40
N ALA A 140 5.61 -5.04 -4.96
CA ALA A 140 4.29 -4.53 -5.30
C ALA A 140 3.54 -3.98 -4.07
N ALA A 141 3.72 -4.62 -2.90
CA ALA A 141 3.14 -4.16 -1.64
C ALA A 141 3.79 -2.87 -1.12
N ILE A 142 5.10 -2.68 -1.30
CA ILE A 142 5.78 -1.41 -1.00
C ILE A 142 5.19 -0.27 -1.83
N GLU A 143 5.01 -0.49 -3.13
CA GLU A 143 4.40 0.54 -4.01
C GLU A 143 2.93 0.80 -3.68
N ALA A 144 2.17 -0.25 -3.35
CA ALA A 144 0.79 -0.07 -2.90
C ALA A 144 0.71 0.73 -1.58
N THR A 145 1.73 0.61 -0.73
CA THR A 145 1.86 1.37 0.52
C THR A 145 2.10 2.85 0.25
N THR A 146 3.02 3.19 -0.66
CA THR A 146 3.29 4.59 -1.04
C THR A 146 2.05 5.23 -1.65
N LEU A 147 1.35 4.54 -2.56
CA LEU A 147 0.08 4.99 -3.13
C LEU A 147 -0.98 5.22 -2.06
N SER A 148 -1.17 4.26 -1.14
CA SER A 148 -2.16 4.37 -0.07
C SER A 148 -1.88 5.56 0.86
N SER A 149 -0.61 5.79 1.22
CA SER A 149 -0.21 6.94 2.04
C SER A 149 -0.44 8.29 1.34
N ALA A 150 -0.13 8.38 0.04
CA ALA A 150 -0.37 9.59 -0.74
C ALA A 150 -1.86 9.93 -0.80
N PHE A 151 -2.74 8.93 -0.92
CA PHE A 151 -4.19 9.15 -0.84
C PHE A 151 -4.64 9.62 0.55
N LEU A 152 -4.07 9.09 1.64
CA LEU A 152 -4.40 9.52 3.00
C LEU A 152 -4.06 10.99 3.24
N GLU A 153 -2.86 11.42 2.84
CA GLU A 153 -2.43 12.81 2.94
C GLU A 153 -3.29 13.74 2.06
N ALA A 154 -3.73 13.24 0.89
CA ALA A 154 -4.62 13.96 -0.02
C ALA A 154 -5.97 14.32 0.57
N PHE A 155 -6.54 13.49 1.46
CA PHE A 155 -7.83 13.79 2.10
C PHE A 155 -7.73 14.78 3.25
N THR A 156 -6.60 14.81 3.97
CA THR A 156 -6.41 15.72 5.12
C THR A 156 -6.02 17.13 4.71
N VAL A 157 -5.38 17.30 3.55
CA VAL A 157 -5.04 18.62 3.02
C VAL A 157 -6.20 19.06 2.13
N SER A 158 -6.99 20.01 2.61
CA SER A 158 -8.07 20.66 1.87
C SER A 158 -7.68 20.92 0.40
N VAL A 159 -8.53 20.47 -0.52
CA VAL A 159 -8.36 20.53 -2.00
C VAL A 159 -7.92 21.91 -2.52
N HIS A 160 -8.15 22.98 -1.77
CA HIS A 160 -7.68 24.33 -2.10
C HIS A 160 -6.16 24.56 -1.97
N ARG A 161 -5.43 23.74 -1.19
CA ARG A 161 -3.97 23.90 -0.99
C ARG A 161 -3.11 23.03 -1.91
N TRP A 162 -3.72 22.13 -2.68
CA TRP A 162 -3.03 21.33 -3.72
C TRP A 162 -2.64 22.14 -4.96
N LYS A 163 -3.22 23.34 -5.13
CA LYS A 163 -2.79 24.27 -6.19
C LYS A 163 -1.43 24.94 -5.90
N GLN A 164 -0.88 24.80 -4.68
CA GLN A 164 0.40 25.42 -4.28
C GLN A 164 1.54 24.44 -3.97
N HIS A 165 1.28 23.16 -3.69
CA HIS A 165 2.33 22.16 -3.46
C HIS A 165 2.48 21.22 -4.66
N GLY A 166 3.25 21.62 -5.65
CA GLY A 166 3.72 20.74 -6.74
C GLY A 166 4.69 19.64 -6.28
N SER A 167 4.90 19.44 -4.97
CA SER A 167 5.92 18.55 -4.41
C SER A 167 5.43 17.12 -4.15
N THR A 168 4.16 16.93 -3.80
CA THR A 168 3.53 15.61 -3.61
C THR A 168 3.29 14.89 -4.93
N SER A 169 2.88 15.61 -5.98
CA SER A 169 2.83 15.04 -7.34
C SER A 169 4.22 14.69 -7.86
N LEU A 170 5.25 15.48 -7.52
CA LEU A 170 6.63 15.19 -7.92
C LEU A 170 7.16 13.95 -7.19
N PHE A 171 6.86 13.76 -5.89
CA PHE A 171 7.25 12.57 -5.12
C PHE A 171 6.62 11.29 -5.68
N VAL A 172 5.31 11.30 -5.95
CA VAL A 172 4.60 10.17 -6.56
C VAL A 172 5.09 9.90 -7.98
N LEU A 173 5.34 10.95 -8.78
CA LEU A 173 5.95 10.81 -10.12
C LEU A 173 7.39 10.31 -10.04
N LEU A 174 8.20 10.75 -9.06
CA LEU A 174 9.58 10.30 -8.88
C LEU A 174 9.63 8.82 -8.53
N VAL A 175 8.80 8.38 -7.58
CA VAL A 175 8.66 6.96 -7.22
C VAL A 175 8.22 6.17 -8.46
N SER A 176 7.18 6.63 -9.17
CA SER A 176 6.69 5.98 -10.40
C SER A 176 7.73 5.95 -11.54
N LEU A 177 8.58 6.97 -11.68
CA LEU A 177 9.64 7.03 -12.70
C LEU A 177 10.86 6.17 -12.34
N LEU A 178 11.22 6.10 -11.05
CA LEU A 178 12.25 5.20 -10.55
C LEU A 178 11.80 3.74 -10.77
N VAL A 179 10.52 3.45 -10.53
CA VAL A 179 9.85 2.17 -10.83
C VAL A 179 9.93 1.77 -12.30
N CYS A 180 9.63 2.68 -13.24
CA CYS A 180 9.76 2.41 -14.69
C CYS A 180 11.20 2.08 -15.11
N SER A 181 12.19 2.38 -14.27
CA SER A 181 13.61 2.13 -14.57
C SER A 181 14.09 0.74 -14.12
N VAL A 182 13.38 0.06 -13.20
CA VAL A 182 13.85 -1.20 -12.58
C VAL A 182 13.61 -2.47 -13.41
N PRO A 183 12.52 -2.63 -14.20
CA PRO A 183 12.35 -3.80 -15.07
C PRO A 183 13.52 -3.97 -16.07
N CYS A 184 14.26 -2.89 -16.36
CA CYS A 184 15.41 -2.90 -17.24
C CYS A 184 16.68 -3.54 -16.60
N TRP A 185 16.75 -3.65 -15.28
CA TRP A 185 17.88 -4.25 -14.56
C TRP A 185 17.77 -5.75 -14.36
N TYR A 186 16.55 -6.31 -14.34
CA TYR A 186 16.31 -7.73 -14.04
C TYR A 186 16.19 -8.64 -15.26
N THR A 187 16.16 -8.09 -16.48
CA THR A 187 16.33 -8.89 -17.69
C THR A 187 17.81 -9.00 -18.03
N PRO A 188 18.40 -10.20 -18.15
CA PRO A 188 19.73 -10.37 -18.72
C PRO A 188 19.62 -10.15 -20.23
N THR A 189 19.45 -8.89 -20.65
CA THR A 189 19.51 -8.53 -22.06
C THR A 189 20.97 -8.33 -22.44
N PRO A 190 21.47 -8.99 -23.50
CA PRO A 190 22.85 -8.81 -23.93
C PRO A 190 23.07 -7.34 -24.33
N PRO A 191 24.27 -6.77 -24.05
CA PRO A 191 24.55 -5.34 -24.12
C PRO A 191 24.33 -4.70 -25.52
N ALA A 192 24.18 -5.51 -26.57
CA ALA A 192 23.92 -5.06 -27.93
C ALA A 192 22.48 -4.53 -28.15
N LEU A 193 21.49 -5.00 -27.39
CA LEU A 193 20.08 -4.60 -27.59
C LEU A 193 19.70 -3.31 -26.84
N CYS A 194 20.33 -3.04 -25.69
CA CYS A 194 20.08 -1.82 -24.89
C CYS A 194 20.44 -0.53 -25.67
N ARG A 195 21.47 -0.58 -26.52
CA ARG A 195 21.92 0.59 -27.28
C ARG A 195 20.94 0.98 -28.40
N ARG A 196 20.14 0.04 -28.94
CA ARG A 196 19.15 0.33 -30.00
C ARG A 196 17.86 0.96 -29.48
N GLN A 197 17.44 0.69 -28.24
CA GLN A 197 16.23 1.30 -27.68
C GLN A 197 16.45 2.75 -27.23
N LYS A 198 17.64 3.08 -26.69
CA LYS A 198 17.97 4.44 -26.24
C LYS A 198 17.89 5.48 -27.38
N TRP A 199 18.25 5.08 -28.60
CA TRP A 199 18.16 5.94 -29.80
C TRP A 199 16.74 6.10 -30.35
N ARG A 200 15.79 5.24 -29.97
CA ARG A 200 14.43 5.24 -30.56
C ARG A 200 13.45 6.16 -29.83
N TYR A 201 13.78 6.63 -28.63
CA TYR A 201 12.91 7.48 -27.80
C TYR A 201 13.33 8.97 -27.76
N SER A 202 14.47 9.35 -28.35
CA SER A 202 15.02 10.71 -28.26
C SER A 202 14.78 11.63 -29.47
N GLY A 203 13.98 11.27 -30.48
CA GLY A 203 13.81 12.16 -31.62
C GLY A 203 12.63 11.85 -32.54
N ALA A 204 11.71 12.81 -32.64
CA ALA A 204 10.72 12.86 -33.70
C ALA A 204 11.38 12.98 -35.09
N ARG A 205 10.84 12.21 -36.05
CA ARG A 205 11.00 12.20 -37.51
C ARG A 205 11.46 13.52 -38.18
N PHE A 206 12.38 13.44 -39.15
CA PHE A 206 12.13 13.78 -40.58
C PHE A 206 13.31 13.38 -41.51
N LEU A 207 12.94 12.66 -42.59
CA LEU A 207 13.54 12.46 -43.93
C LEU A 207 15.03 12.74 -44.21
N SER A 208 15.74 11.76 -44.80
CA SER A 208 16.39 11.85 -46.12
C SER A 208 17.23 10.60 -46.46
N ASN A 209 16.92 10.00 -47.62
CA ASN A 209 17.72 9.16 -48.53
C ASN A 209 19.00 8.40 -48.07
N ARG A 210 18.93 7.05 -48.21
CA ARG A 210 19.87 6.02 -48.77
C ARG A 210 21.43 6.24 -48.76
N PRO A 211 22.27 5.19 -48.97
CA PRO A 211 22.08 3.72 -48.99
C PRO A 211 23.08 2.92 -48.11
N CYS A 212 22.87 1.60 -48.07
CA CYS A 212 23.80 0.58 -47.56
C CYS A 212 25.26 0.77 -48.03
N LEU A 213 26.21 0.58 -47.11
CA LEU A 213 27.56 0.11 -47.43
C LEU A 213 28.05 -0.81 -46.29
N THR A 214 28.16 -2.09 -46.65
CA THR A 214 29.03 -3.12 -46.06
C THR A 214 30.47 -2.64 -45.99
N GLN A 215 31.18 -2.86 -44.88
CA GLN A 215 32.63 -3.12 -44.90
C GLN A 215 33.06 -3.97 -43.70
N HIS A 216 33.61 -5.14 -44.06
CA HIS A 216 34.52 -6.08 -43.39
C HIS A 216 34.17 -6.71 -42.04
#